data_AF-A0A953DV32-F1
#
_entry.id   AF-A0A953DV32-F1
#
_cell.length_a   1.000
_cell.length_b   1.000
_cell.length_c   1.000
_cell.angle_alpha   90.00
_cell.angle_beta   90.00
_cell.angle_gamma   90.00
#
_symmetry.space_group_name_H-M   'P 1'
#
loop_
_entity.id
_entity.type
_entity.pdbx_description
1 polymer ?
#
loop_
_entity_poly.entity_id
_entity_poly.type
_entity_poly.pdbx_seq_one_letter_code
_entity_poly.pdbx_strand_id
1 'polypeptide(L)'
;MTRPAKLGIIAGGGALPVQLYDACCQAGRPVFLVAFEGQAEPERLAAIPCAWSRLGALERTLKLLHEAGVEELVMAGTFRRP
;
A
#
# COMPACT_ATOMS: atom_id res chain seq x y z
N MET A 1 5.77 24.23 9.53
CA MET A 1 5.42 22.84 9.90
C MET A 1 5.37 22.06 8.60
N THR A 2 6.31 21.14 8.38
CA THR A 2 6.35 20.30 7.16
C THR A 2 5.18 19.32 7.18
N ARG A 3 4.38 19.31 6.12
CA ARG A 3 3.31 18.31 5.96
C ARG A 3 3.98 16.93 5.80
N PRO A 4 3.49 15.86 6.44
CA PRO A 4 4.07 14.54 6.27
C PRO A 4 3.99 14.12 4.80
N ALA A 5 5.09 13.57 4.29
CA ALA A 5 5.20 13.14 2.90
C ALA A 5 4.21 12.01 2.60
N LYS A 6 3.86 11.85 1.32
CA LYS A 6 2.87 10.85 0.90
C LYS A 6 3.42 9.44 1.13
N LEU A 7 2.68 8.63 1.89
CA LEU A 7 3.06 7.26 2.22
C LEU A 7 2.53 6.27 1.17
N GLY A 8 3.42 5.43 0.65
CA GLY A 8 3.09 4.24 -0.11
C GLY A 8 3.06 3.01 0.80
N ILE A 9 1.95 2.28 0.81
CA ILE A 9 1.82 1.02 1.54
C ILE A 9 1.90 -0.12 0.53
N ILE A 10 2.91 -0.97 0.67
CA ILE A 10 3.00 -2.26 -0.03
C ILE A 10 2.29 -3.29 0.85
N ALA A 11 1.10 -3.71 0.43
CA ALA A 11 0.19 -4.52 1.23
C ALA A 11 0.30 -6.02 0.90
N GLY A 12 0.63 -6.80 1.93
CA GLY A 12 0.49 -8.26 1.98
C GLY A 12 -0.76 -8.68 2.78
N GLY A 13 -0.74 -9.88 3.34
CA GLY A 13 -1.88 -10.44 4.08
C GLY A 13 -2.07 -9.86 5.49
N GLY A 14 -3.24 -10.07 6.08
CA GLY A 14 -3.59 -9.65 7.44
C GLY A 14 -4.21 -8.25 7.55
N ALA A 15 -4.44 -7.81 8.79
CA ALA A 15 -5.17 -6.57 9.08
C ALA A 15 -4.31 -5.29 9.06
N LEU A 16 -2.98 -5.43 9.18
CA LEU A 16 -2.07 -4.30 9.33
C LEU A 16 -2.14 -3.28 8.17
N PRO A 17 -2.22 -3.67 6.88
CA PRO A 17 -2.32 -2.71 5.78
C PRO A 17 -3.55 -1.80 5.88
N VAL A 18 -4.70 -2.38 6.28
CA VAL A 18 -5.97 -1.65 6.45
C VAL A 18 -5.84 -0.66 7.60
N GLN A 19 -5.35 -1.12 8.76
CA GLN A 19 -5.15 -0.27 9.93
C GLN A 19 -4.23 0.91 9.64
N LEU A 20 -3.17 0.68 8.86
CA LEU A 20 -2.21 1.72 8.50
C LEU A 20 -2.80 2.73 7.51
N TYR A 21 -3.59 2.26 6.54
CA TYR A 21 -4.33 3.13 5.62
C TYR A 21 -5.30 4.04 6.40
N ASP A 22 -6.12 3.45 7.27
CA ASP A 22 -7.10 4.18 8.07
C ASP A 22 -6.43 5.21 8.98
N ALA A 23 -5.31 4.85 9.62
CA ALA A 23 -4.54 5.76 10.45
C ALA A 23 -4.00 6.95 9.64
N CYS A 24 -3.54 6.73 8.41
CA CYS A 24 -3.09 7.83 7.53
C CYS A 24 -4.25 8.75 7.15
N CYS A 25 -5.41 8.18 6.79
CA CYS A 25 -6.61 8.95 6.49
C CYS A 25 -7.05 9.81 7.67
N GLN A 26 -7.10 9.24 8.88
CA GLN A 26 -7.45 9.95 10.11
C GLN A 26 -6.45 11.06 10.45
N ALA A 27 -5.15 10.84 10.19
CA ALA A 27 -4.09 11.83 10.40
C ALA A 27 -4.02 12.90 9.29
N GLY A 28 -4.84 12.81 8.25
CA GLY A 28 -4.77 13.70 7.07
C GLY A 28 -3.48 13.56 6.26
N ARG A 29 -2.76 12.44 6.44
CA ARG A 29 -1.54 12.11 5.68
C ARG A 29 -1.95 11.50 4.34
N PRO A 30 -1.49 12.06 3.20
CA PRO A 30 -1.73 11.42 1.91
C PRO A 30 -1.16 9.99 1.90
N VAL A 31 -1.96 9.05 1.43
CA VAL A 31 -1.60 7.62 1.40
C VAL A 31 -2.01 6.99 0.07
N PHE A 32 -1.21 6.04 -0.40
CA PHE A 32 -1.49 5.22 -1.57
C PHE A 32 -1.15 3.77 -1.28
N LEU A 33 -2.08 2.86 -1.52
CA LEU A 33 -1.92 1.44 -1.21
C LEU A 33 -1.76 0.61 -2.49
N VAL A 34 -0.74 -0.23 -2.52
CA VAL A 34 -0.52 -1.23 -3.57
C VAL A 34 -0.65 -2.63 -2.97
N ALA A 35 -1.69 -3.35 -3.36
CA ALA A 35 -1.97 -4.71 -2.94
C ALA A 35 -1.28 -5.72 -3.87
N PHE A 36 -0.68 -6.76 -3.27
CA PHE A 36 -0.04 -7.82 -4.03
C PHE A 36 -0.95 -9.04 -4.22
N GLU A 37 -1.20 -9.41 -5.47
CA GLU A 37 -1.97 -10.59 -5.85
C GLU A 37 -1.37 -11.86 -5.23
N GLY A 38 -2.24 -12.70 -4.65
CA GLY A 38 -1.83 -13.93 -3.95
C GLY A 38 -1.19 -13.70 -2.57
N GLN A 39 -1.01 -12.45 -2.14
CA GLN A 39 -0.50 -12.09 -0.81
C GLN A 39 -1.55 -11.35 0.01
N ALA A 40 -2.15 -10.30 -0.57
CA ALA A 40 -3.21 -9.52 0.05
C ALA A 40 -4.57 -10.23 -0.04
N GLU A 41 -5.44 -9.93 0.92
CA GLU A 41 -6.81 -10.47 1.05
C GLU A 41 -7.81 -9.47 0.42
N PRO A 42 -8.36 -9.73 -0.79
CA PRO A 42 -9.22 -8.78 -1.51
C PRO A 42 -10.44 -8.33 -0.71
N GLU A 43 -11.03 -9.23 0.08
CA GLU A 43 -12.16 -8.95 0.96
C GLU A 43 -11.86 -7.86 2.00
N ARG A 44 -10.61 -7.77 2.47
CA ARG A 44 -10.20 -6.72 3.43
C ARG A 44 -9.97 -5.37 2.76
N LEU A 45 -9.63 -5.38 1.48
CA LEU A 45 -9.27 -4.19 0.72
C LEU A 45 -10.42 -3.66 -0.14
N ALA A 46 -11.58 -4.30 -0.13
CA ALA A 46 -12.73 -3.95 -0.97
C ALA A 46 -13.18 -2.49 -0.82
N ALA A 47 -13.02 -1.90 0.38
CA ALA A 47 -13.39 -0.51 0.67
C ALA A 47 -12.21 0.48 0.49
N ILE A 48 -11.01 0.01 0.18
CA ILE A 48 -9.80 0.83 0.10
C ILE A 48 -9.44 1.05 -1.37
N PRO A 49 -9.33 2.31 -1.84
CA PRO A 49 -8.82 2.60 -3.17
C PRO A 49 -7.34 2.18 -3.24
N CYS A 50 -7.08 1.06 -3.90
CA CYS A 50 -5.76 0.48 -4.02
C CYS A 50 -5.46 0.05 -5.45
N ALA A 51 -4.18 0.08 -5.81
CA ALA A 51 -3.71 -0.53 -7.03
C ALA A 51 -3.34 -2.00 -6.77
N TRP A 52 -3.61 -2.87 -7.72
CA TRP A 52 -3.20 -4.28 -7.66
C TRP A 52 -1.94 -4.50 -8.49
N SER A 53 -1.00 -5.27 -7.93
CA SER A 53 0.24 -5.68 -8.59
C SER A 53 0.56 -7.15 -8.29
N ARG A 54 1.39 -7.77 -9.11
CA ARG A 54 1.80 -9.17 -8.94
C ARG A 54 3.24 -9.27 -8.43
N LEU A 55 3.54 -10.35 -7.70
CA LEU A 55 4.92 -10.72 -7.37
C LEU A 55 5.72 -10.88 -8.67
N GLY A 56 6.87 -10.20 -8.76
CA GLY A 56 7.71 -10.14 -9.97
C GLY A 56 7.45 -8.93 -10.89
N ALA A 57 6.41 -8.12 -10.64
CA ALA A 57 6.16 -6.88 -11.38
C ALA A 57 6.70 -5.62 -10.64
N LEU A 58 7.91 -5.72 -10.07
CA LEU A 58 8.49 -4.66 -9.25
C LEU A 58 8.57 -3.32 -9.99
N GLU A 59 9.03 -3.33 -11.25
CA GLU A 59 9.11 -2.12 -12.08
C GLU A 59 7.75 -1.41 -12.22
N ARG A 60 6.69 -2.18 -12.44
CA ARG A 60 5.33 -1.64 -12.52
C ARG A 60 4.88 -1.06 -11.17
N THR A 61 5.16 -1.74 -10.07
CA THR A 61 4.85 -1.23 -8.73
C THR A 61 5.57 0.08 -8.45
N LEU A 62 6.87 0.16 -8.75
CA LEU A 62 7.66 1.38 -8.58
C LEU A 62 7.13 2.52 -9.47
N LYS A 63 6.75 2.22 -10.71
CA LYS A 63 6.13 3.20 -11.62
C LYS A 63 4.83 3.76 -11.04
N LEU A 64 3.94 2.90 -10.54
CA LEU A 64 2.69 3.32 -9.89
C LEU A 64 2.94 4.21 -8.67
N LEU A 65 3.93 3.86 -7.84
CA LEU A 65 4.30 4.65 -6.66
C LEU A 65 4.85 6.03 -7.04
N HIS A 66 5.71 6.10 -8.06
CA HIS A 66 6.22 7.37 -8.60
C HIS A 66 5.12 8.23 -9.22
N GLU A 67 4.26 7.65 -10.06
CA GLU A 67 3.12 8.36 -10.68
C GLU A 67 2.13 8.86 -9.62
N ALA A 68 1.97 8.13 -8.52
CA ALA A 68 1.18 8.56 -7.37
C ALA A 68 1.87 9.64 -6.51
N GLY A 69 3.13 10.00 -6.78
CA GLY A 69 3.89 10.97 -5.98
C GLY A 69 4.18 10.47 -4.56
N VAL A 70 4.40 9.17 -4.38
CA VAL A 70 4.83 8.60 -3.10
C VAL A 70 6.29 8.98 -2.84
N GLU A 71 6.56 9.39 -1.60
CA GLU A 71 7.90 9.80 -1.15
C GLU A 71 8.46 8.87 -0.07
N GLU A 72 7.58 8.23 0.71
CA GLU A 72 7.96 7.29 1.77
C GLU A 72 7.25 5.96 1.56
N LEU A 73 7.93 4.85 1.85
CA LEU A 73 7.41 3.50 1.62
C LEU A 73 7.43 2.67 2.89
N VAL A 74 6.41 1.84 3.04
CA VAL A 74 6.31 0.83 4.09
C VAL A 74 5.72 -0.46 3.54
N MET A 75 6.27 -1.60 3.97
CA MET A 75 5.69 -2.91 3.71
C MET A 75 4.88 -3.32 4.93
N ALA A 76 3.62 -3.68 4.72
CA ALA A 76 2.70 -4.05 5.78
C ALA A 76 2.02 -5.39 5.46
N GLY A 77 1.93 -6.24 6.48
CA GLY A 77 1.31 -7.56 6.34
C GLY A 77 2.30 -8.68 6.02
N THR A 78 1.76 -9.88 5.90
CA THR A 78 2.55 -11.09 5.65
C THR A 78 2.82 -11.27 4.16
N PHE A 79 4.06 -11.63 3.82
CA PHE A 79 4.47 -12.04 2.49
C PHE A 79 5.05 -13.46 2.55
N ARG A 80 4.52 -14.35 1.72
CA ARG A 80 5.02 -15.71 1.56
C ARG A 80 6.03 -15.75 0.41
N ARG A 81 7.11 -16.49 0.59
CA ARG A 81 8.07 -16.77 -0.48
C ARG A 81 7.33 -17.54 -1.60
N PRO A 82 7.43 -17.11 -2.87
CA PRO A 82 6.88 -17.83 -4.01
C PRO A 82 7.59 -19.17 -4.24
#